data_AF-A0A4U3MQU7-F1
#
_entry.id   AF-A0A4U3MQU7-F1
#
_cell.length_a   1.000
_cell.length_b   1.000
_cell.length_c   1.000
_cell.angle_alpha   90.00
_cell.angle_beta   90.00
_cell.angle_gamma   90.00
#
_symmetry.space_group_name_H-M   'P 1'
#
loop_
_entity.id
_entity.type
_entity.pdbx_description
1 polymer ?
#
loop_
_entity_poly.entity_id
_entity_poly.type
_entity_poly.pdbx_seq_one_letter_code
_entity_poly.pdbx_strand_id
1 'polypeptide(L)'
;KKAELTNVSLFGIEKESFLMPKVIEGNAFTDKNQVIASETLKNQGFKIGDKLTAGKYDEQLEIVGFISKSSYNIVPVIYTSLDTWRSIKYGDNPAMAKMVNGFIVRSKDNTEVKTTNKDSQVLSISDFIEKLPGYSAQNLTLDGMIYFLIVIAAFIIGIFIFVMTLQKTAMFGVLKVQGVPTSFLAKAVMLQTALLAVLGVAIGLALTGITVLFLPEAMPYATNGPRMILFSVLLILSALIGGAFSIRTIAKIDPLIAIGG
;
A
#
# COMPACT_ATOMS: atom_id res chain seq x y z
N LYS A 1 -34.65 -19.63 4.47
CA LYS A 1 -33.67 -18.59 4.04
C LYS A 1 -32.33 -19.28 3.89
N LYS A 2 -31.66 -19.19 2.74
CA LYS A 2 -30.32 -19.74 2.54
C LYS A 2 -29.38 -18.92 3.41
N ALA A 3 -28.65 -19.55 4.32
CA ALA A 3 -27.66 -18.85 5.15
C ALA A 3 -26.58 -18.29 4.22
N GLU A 4 -26.34 -16.98 4.30
CA GLU A 4 -25.30 -16.32 3.52
C GLU A 4 -23.96 -16.63 4.19
N LEU A 5 -23.04 -17.24 3.45
CA LEU A 5 -21.74 -17.65 3.96
C LEU A 5 -20.72 -16.54 3.67
N THR A 6 -20.17 -15.98 4.73
CA THR A 6 -19.13 -14.94 4.65
C THR A 6 -17.83 -15.47 5.23
N ASN A 7 -16.75 -15.35 4.47
CA ASN A 7 -15.42 -15.70 4.96
C ASN A 7 -14.93 -14.62 5.92
N VAL A 8 -14.50 -15.03 7.11
CA VAL A 8 -14.01 -14.15 8.17
C VAL A 8 -12.77 -14.76 8.82
N SER A 9 -11.87 -13.92 9.31
CA SER A 9 -10.76 -14.35 10.16
C SER A 9 -11.12 -14.11 11.62
N LEU A 10 -11.12 -15.15 12.45
CA LEU A 10 -11.46 -15.07 13.86
C LEU A 10 -10.21 -15.02 14.74
N PHE A 11 -10.10 -13.97 15.57
CA PHE A 11 -9.01 -13.80 16.53
C PHE A 11 -9.55 -13.85 17.96
N GLY A 12 -9.02 -14.78 18.76
CA GLY A 12 -9.23 -14.81 20.19
C GLY A 12 -8.18 -13.97 20.91
N ILE A 13 -8.60 -13.02 21.73
CA ILE A 13 -7.71 -12.21 22.56
C ILE A 13 -8.19 -12.17 24.02
N GLU A 14 -7.30 -11.79 24.92
CA GLU A 14 -7.65 -11.51 26.31
C GLU A 14 -8.41 -10.18 26.41
N LYS A 15 -9.46 -10.15 27.23
CA LYS A 15 -10.39 -9.00 27.34
C LYS A 15 -9.68 -7.72 27.80
N GLU A 16 -8.76 -7.84 28.75
CA GLU A 16 -8.02 -6.71 29.34
C GLU A 16 -6.61 -6.54 28.73
N SER A 17 -6.41 -7.02 27.49
CA SER A 17 -5.12 -6.88 26.80
C SER A 17 -5.04 -5.58 26.02
N PHE A 18 -3.81 -5.06 25.87
CA PHE A 18 -3.50 -3.96 24.96
C PHE A 18 -3.82 -4.26 23.49
N LEU A 19 -4.10 -5.52 23.16
CA LEU A 19 -4.52 -5.96 21.83
C LEU A 19 -6.00 -5.70 21.53
N MET A 20 -6.81 -5.37 22.55
CA MET A 20 -8.22 -5.05 22.35
C MET A 20 -8.36 -3.84 21.41
N PRO A 21 -8.96 -4.01 20.21
CA PRO A 21 -9.13 -2.91 19.28
C PRO A 21 -10.09 -1.86 19.86
N LYS A 22 -9.88 -0.59 19.48
CA LYS A 22 -10.81 0.48 19.85
C LYS A 22 -12.15 0.27 19.12
N VAL A 23 -13.21 0.06 19.89
CA VAL A 23 -14.58 -0.02 19.39
C VAL A 23 -15.03 1.36 18.91
N ILE A 24 -15.55 1.42 17.69
CA ILE A 24 -16.08 2.65 17.07
C ILE A 24 -17.60 2.77 17.26
N GLU A 25 -18.29 1.65 17.44
CA GLU A 25 -19.74 1.58 17.62
C GLU A 25 -20.13 0.35 18.45
N GLY A 26 -21.11 0.49 19.34
CA GLY A 26 -21.52 -0.57 20.25
C GLY A 26 -20.57 -0.74 21.44
N ASN A 27 -20.43 -1.97 21.92
CA ASN A 27 -19.65 -2.31 23.10
C ASN A 27 -18.51 -3.28 22.77
N ALA A 28 -17.48 -3.32 23.62
CA ALA A 28 -16.49 -4.39 23.59
C ALA A 28 -17.13 -5.71 24.07
N PHE A 29 -16.58 -6.84 23.62
CA PHE A 29 -17.03 -8.14 24.12
C PHE A 29 -16.58 -8.30 25.59
N THR A 30 -17.55 -8.58 26.47
CA THR A 30 -17.33 -8.82 27.90
C THR A 30 -17.54 -10.27 28.26
N ASP A 31 -18.34 -11.01 27.48
CA ASP A 31 -18.79 -12.36 27.82
C ASP A 31 -18.38 -13.40 26.77
N LYS A 32 -18.69 -14.67 27.07
CA LYS A 32 -18.53 -15.77 26.10
C LYS A 32 -19.48 -15.54 24.92
N ASN A 33 -19.08 -15.93 23.71
CA ASN A 33 -19.83 -15.81 22.46
C ASN A 33 -20.13 -14.40 21.94
N GLN A 34 -19.66 -13.37 22.62
CA GLN A 34 -19.73 -12.02 22.08
C GLN A 34 -18.55 -11.77 21.14
N VAL A 35 -18.82 -11.04 20.05
CA VAL A 35 -17.82 -10.70 19.05
C VAL A 35 -17.90 -9.23 18.68
N ILE A 36 -16.73 -8.66 18.34
CA ILE A 36 -16.65 -7.36 17.68
C ILE A 36 -16.13 -7.55 16.25
N ALA A 37 -16.78 -6.91 15.30
CA ALA A 37 -16.56 -7.12 13.87
C ALA A 37 -15.89 -5.91 13.21
N SER A 38 -15.09 -6.13 12.17
CA SER A 38 -14.58 -5.07 11.31
C SER A 38 -15.72 -4.30 10.63
N GLU A 39 -15.58 -2.98 10.48
CA GLU A 39 -16.50 -2.11 9.74
C GLU A 39 -16.81 -2.63 8.31
N THR A 40 -15.86 -3.36 7.69
CA THR A 40 -16.10 -4.02 6.40
C THR A 40 -17.31 -4.96 6.42
N LEU A 41 -17.55 -5.66 7.53
CA LEU A 41 -18.73 -6.52 7.71
C LEU A 41 -20.00 -5.69 7.90
N LYS A 42 -19.92 -4.56 8.61
CA LYS A 42 -21.05 -3.62 8.72
C LYS A 42 -21.50 -3.15 7.34
N ASN A 43 -20.57 -2.79 6.47
CA ASN A 43 -20.86 -2.35 5.10
C ASN A 43 -21.46 -3.46 4.22
N GLN A 44 -21.24 -4.72 4.58
CA GLN A 44 -21.88 -5.89 3.95
C GLN A 44 -23.30 -6.16 4.49
N GLY A 45 -23.77 -5.40 5.48
CA GLY A 45 -25.14 -5.46 5.99
C GLY A 45 -25.31 -6.08 7.37
N PHE A 46 -24.21 -6.53 8.02
CA PHE A 46 -24.24 -7.04 9.39
C PHE A 46 -24.53 -5.91 10.39
N LYS A 47 -25.25 -6.24 11.47
CA LYS A 47 -25.69 -5.29 12.51
C LYS A 47 -25.34 -5.78 13.91
N ILE A 48 -25.34 -4.85 14.85
CA ILE A 48 -25.25 -5.18 16.29
C ILE A 48 -26.52 -5.96 16.67
N GLY A 49 -26.33 -7.04 17.42
CA GLY A 49 -27.38 -8.00 17.81
C GLY A 49 -27.55 -9.16 16.83
N ASP A 50 -26.86 -9.16 15.67
CA ASP A 50 -26.92 -10.28 14.74
C ASP A 50 -26.28 -11.53 15.36
N LYS A 51 -26.95 -12.67 15.15
CA LYS A 51 -26.48 -13.98 15.60
C LYS A 51 -25.80 -14.74 14.47
N LEU A 52 -24.52 -15.03 14.66
CA LEU A 52 -23.66 -15.75 13.71
C LEU A 52 -23.47 -17.20 14.16
N THR A 53 -23.38 -18.10 13.18
CA THR A 53 -23.02 -19.51 13.40
C THR A 53 -21.61 -19.76 12.87
N ALA A 54 -20.73 -20.35 13.67
CA ALA A 54 -19.34 -20.58 13.31
C ALA A 54 -19.07 -22.08 13.05
N GLY A 55 -19.18 -22.52 11.79
CA GLY A 55 -18.80 -23.88 11.39
C GLY A 55 -19.56 -24.98 12.15
N LYS A 56 -18.83 -25.78 12.95
CA LYS A 56 -19.36 -26.87 13.78
C LYS A 56 -19.60 -26.45 15.25
N TYR A 57 -19.55 -25.16 15.55
CA TYR A 57 -19.83 -24.67 16.89
C TYR A 57 -21.34 -24.61 17.13
N ASP A 58 -21.81 -25.29 18.17
CA ASP A 58 -23.24 -25.43 18.47
C ASP A 58 -23.86 -24.15 19.06
N GLU A 59 -23.05 -23.30 19.68
CA GLU A 59 -23.51 -22.02 20.26
C GLU A 59 -23.49 -20.89 19.20
N GLN A 60 -24.38 -19.91 19.37
CA GLN A 60 -24.45 -18.75 18.49
C GLN A 60 -23.55 -17.63 19.01
N LEU A 61 -22.87 -16.94 18.10
CA LEU A 61 -22.08 -15.75 18.39
C LEU A 61 -22.92 -14.49 18.18
N GLU A 62 -22.78 -13.49 19.02
CA GLU A 62 -23.51 -12.22 18.91
C GLU A 62 -22.56 -11.07 18.60
N ILE A 63 -22.87 -10.29 17.55
CA ILE A 63 -22.14 -9.05 17.25
C ILE A 63 -22.55 -7.98 18.27
N VAL A 64 -21.64 -7.57 19.15
CA VAL A 64 -21.91 -6.53 20.16
C VAL A 64 -21.32 -5.16 19.83
N GLY A 65 -20.45 -5.09 18.82
CA GLY A 65 -19.84 -3.85 18.39
C GLY A 65 -19.03 -3.97 17.11
N PHE A 66 -18.65 -2.82 16.58
CA PHE A 66 -17.80 -2.68 15.40
C PHE A 66 -16.50 -1.94 15.72
N ILE A 67 -15.45 -2.29 14.99
CA ILE A 67 -14.13 -1.68 15.04
C ILE A 67 -13.78 -1.09 13.67
N SER A 68 -12.78 -0.20 13.61
CA SER A 68 -12.25 0.31 12.34
C SER A 68 -11.85 -0.83 11.39
N LYS A 69 -11.84 -0.55 10.07
CA LYS A 69 -11.47 -1.50 9.02
C LYS A 69 -10.20 -2.29 9.39
N SER A 70 -10.38 -3.59 9.59
CA SER A 70 -9.31 -4.55 9.89
C SER A 70 -9.50 -5.82 9.07
N SER A 71 -8.39 -6.32 8.51
CA SER A 71 -8.36 -7.49 7.65
C SER A 71 -7.10 -8.32 7.89
N TYR A 72 -7.22 -9.63 7.77
CA TYR A 72 -6.11 -10.57 7.76
C TYR A 72 -6.18 -11.38 6.45
N ASN A 73 -5.11 -11.35 5.66
CA ASN A 73 -5.09 -11.93 4.30
C ASN A 73 -6.27 -11.49 3.43
N ILE A 74 -6.62 -10.19 3.46
CA ILE A 74 -7.72 -9.57 2.66
C ILE A 74 -9.13 -10.00 3.13
N VAL A 75 -9.23 -10.84 4.16
CA VAL A 75 -10.50 -11.26 4.75
C VAL A 75 -10.80 -10.41 5.98
N PRO A 76 -12.05 -9.93 6.18
CA PRO A 76 -12.40 -9.14 7.36
C PRO A 76 -12.18 -9.92 8.66
N VAL A 77 -11.77 -9.19 9.70
CA VAL A 77 -11.48 -9.78 11.01
C VAL A 77 -12.66 -9.63 11.96
N ILE A 78 -12.89 -10.66 12.76
CA ILE A 78 -13.74 -10.67 13.95
C ILE A 78 -12.87 -10.98 15.17
N TYR A 79 -13.03 -10.22 16.25
CA TYR A 79 -12.39 -10.48 17.53
C TYR A 79 -13.38 -11.02 18.54
N THR A 80 -12.92 -11.96 19.37
CA THR A 80 -13.68 -12.54 20.48
C THR A 80 -12.75 -12.89 21.64
N SER A 81 -13.30 -13.40 22.73
CA SER A 81 -12.53 -13.91 23.86
C SER A 81 -11.76 -15.19 23.49
N LEU A 82 -10.59 -15.40 24.09
CA LEU A 82 -9.84 -16.65 23.95
C LEU A 82 -10.69 -17.89 24.30
N ASP A 83 -11.56 -17.80 25.30
CA ASP A 83 -12.49 -18.88 25.66
C ASP A 83 -13.37 -19.28 24.48
N THR A 84 -14.03 -18.29 23.85
CA THR A 84 -14.91 -18.52 22.71
C THR A 84 -14.16 -19.07 21.51
N TRP A 85 -13.00 -18.48 21.19
CA TRP A 85 -12.14 -18.96 20.09
C TRP A 85 -11.70 -20.41 20.29
N ARG A 86 -11.32 -20.78 21.53
CA ARG A 86 -10.93 -22.16 21.87
C ARG A 86 -12.10 -23.13 21.73
N SER A 87 -13.28 -22.77 22.23
CA SER A 87 -14.49 -23.59 22.08
C SER A 87 -14.85 -23.80 20.61
N ILE A 88 -14.70 -22.78 19.75
CA ILE A 88 -14.94 -22.92 18.30
C ILE A 88 -13.93 -23.87 17.63
N LYS A 89 -12.63 -23.74 17.97
CA LYS A 89 -11.57 -24.49 17.30
C LYS A 89 -11.40 -25.92 17.81
N TYR A 90 -11.53 -26.12 19.12
CA TYR A 90 -11.19 -27.36 19.82
C TYR A 90 -12.38 -28.02 20.53
N GLY A 91 -13.55 -27.38 20.55
CA GLY A 91 -14.69 -27.84 21.35
C GLY A 91 -14.40 -27.80 22.85
N ASP A 92 -15.07 -28.66 23.60
CA ASP A 92 -14.92 -28.79 25.06
C ASP A 92 -13.72 -29.66 25.49
N ASN A 93 -12.65 -29.71 24.68
CA ASN A 93 -11.47 -30.50 25.01
C ASN A 93 -10.68 -29.87 26.18
N PRO A 94 -10.63 -30.50 27.37
CA PRO A 94 -9.99 -29.92 28.55
C PRO A 94 -8.47 -29.74 28.37
N ALA A 95 -7.82 -30.59 27.56
CA ALA A 95 -6.39 -30.49 27.30
C ALA A 95 -6.01 -29.22 26.51
N MET A 96 -6.96 -28.62 25.81
CA MET A 96 -6.75 -27.44 24.96
C MET A 96 -7.20 -26.14 25.62
N ALA A 97 -7.70 -26.21 26.87
CA ALA A 97 -8.26 -25.10 27.63
C ALA A 97 -7.25 -24.00 28.01
N LYS A 98 -5.97 -24.15 27.68
CA LYS A 98 -4.90 -23.13 27.87
C LYS A 98 -4.07 -22.87 26.62
N MET A 99 -4.44 -23.46 25.47
CA MET A 99 -3.65 -23.34 24.25
C MET A 99 -3.83 -21.97 23.61
N VAL A 100 -2.71 -21.36 23.21
CA VAL A 100 -2.66 -20.09 22.47
C VAL A 100 -1.73 -20.26 21.26
N ASN A 101 -1.98 -19.48 20.20
CA ASN A 101 -1.14 -19.52 18.99
C ASN A 101 0.17 -18.74 19.15
N GLY A 102 0.25 -17.82 20.11
CA GLY A 102 1.43 -17.00 20.35
C GLY A 102 1.20 -15.99 21.45
N PHE A 103 2.30 -15.44 21.96
CA PHE A 103 2.29 -14.37 22.95
C PHE A 103 2.78 -13.09 22.28
N ILE A 104 2.05 -11.99 22.50
CA ILE A 104 2.46 -10.67 22.04
C ILE A 104 2.88 -9.87 23.27
N VAL A 105 4.10 -9.37 23.24
CA VAL A 105 4.74 -8.67 24.35
C VAL A 105 5.17 -7.29 23.90
N ARG A 106 4.99 -6.30 24.78
CA ARG A 106 5.44 -4.92 24.55
C ARG A 106 6.57 -4.61 25.54
N SER A 107 7.79 -4.50 25.03
CA SER A 107 8.93 -4.07 25.82
C SER A 107 8.84 -2.55 26.08
N LYS A 108 8.95 -2.12 27.34
CA LYS A 108 8.87 -0.69 27.71
C LYS A 108 10.13 0.10 27.32
N ASP A 109 11.28 -0.57 27.20
CA ASP A 109 12.58 0.07 27.00
C ASP A 109 13.37 -0.49 25.80
N ASN A 110 12.66 -1.07 24.82
CA ASN A 110 13.26 -1.73 23.66
C ASN A 110 14.29 -2.83 24.04
N THR A 111 14.19 -3.34 25.27
CA THR A 111 14.99 -4.45 25.77
C THR A 111 14.63 -5.70 24.99
N GLU A 112 15.66 -6.44 24.58
CA GLU A 112 15.52 -7.69 23.85
C GLU A 112 14.74 -8.70 24.69
N VAL A 113 13.56 -9.09 24.20
CA VAL A 113 12.75 -10.12 24.87
C VAL A 113 13.37 -11.47 24.55
N LYS A 114 13.68 -12.26 25.58
CA LYS A 114 14.19 -13.61 25.44
C LYS A 114 13.18 -14.60 25.97
N THR A 115 13.12 -15.76 25.33
CA THR A 115 12.33 -16.90 25.81
C THR A 115 13.24 -17.88 26.56
N THR A 116 12.76 -18.39 27.68
CA THR A 116 13.42 -19.47 28.42
C THR A 116 13.10 -20.85 27.85
N ASN A 117 12.03 -20.95 27.04
CA ASN A 117 11.63 -22.19 26.39
C ASN A 117 12.37 -22.36 25.05
N LYS A 118 13.05 -23.52 24.89
CA LYS A 118 13.79 -23.89 23.69
C LYS A 118 12.89 -24.13 22.47
N ASP A 119 11.62 -24.46 22.68
CA ASP A 119 10.64 -24.71 21.61
C ASP A 119 9.90 -23.43 21.18
N SER A 120 10.27 -22.27 21.71
CA SER A 120 9.68 -20.98 21.38
C SER A 120 10.68 -20.10 20.65
N GLN A 121 10.21 -19.33 19.67
CA GLN A 121 11.02 -18.33 18.98
C GLN A 121 10.44 -16.94 19.27
N VAL A 122 11.29 -16.01 19.69
CA VAL A 122 10.92 -14.60 19.76
C VAL A 122 11.17 -14.00 18.38
N LEU A 123 10.15 -13.34 17.83
CA LEU A 123 10.23 -12.64 16.56
C LEU A 123 9.84 -11.18 16.77
N SER A 124 10.53 -10.28 16.09
CA SER A 124 10.02 -8.92 15.93
C SER A 124 8.75 -8.94 15.08
N ILE A 125 7.92 -7.90 15.20
CA ILE A 125 6.70 -7.78 14.38
C ILE A 125 7.07 -7.76 12.88
N SER A 126 8.16 -7.10 12.51
CA SER A 126 8.65 -7.03 11.12
C SER A 126 9.04 -8.42 10.60
N ASP A 127 9.81 -9.20 11.36
CA ASP A 127 10.23 -10.54 10.95
C ASP A 127 9.04 -11.50 10.89
N PHE A 128 8.07 -11.34 11.80
CA PHE A 128 6.84 -12.12 11.78
C PHE A 128 6.05 -11.86 10.50
N ILE A 129 5.90 -10.59 10.10
CA ILE A 129 5.23 -10.20 8.85
C ILE A 129 5.97 -10.78 7.65
N GLU A 130 7.30 -10.71 7.61
CA GLU A 130 8.10 -11.22 6.50
C GLU A 130 8.02 -12.75 6.36
N LYS A 131 7.87 -13.45 7.49
CA LYS A 131 7.68 -14.92 7.52
C LYS A 131 6.26 -15.37 7.20
N LEU A 132 5.29 -14.46 7.05
CA LEU A 132 3.94 -14.86 6.65
C LEU A 132 3.99 -15.55 5.27
N PRO A 133 3.36 -16.73 5.13
CA PRO A 133 3.36 -17.45 3.86
C PRO A 133 2.87 -16.57 2.71
N GLY A 134 3.69 -16.43 1.68
CA GLY A 134 3.38 -15.65 0.49
C GLY A 134 3.68 -14.15 0.56
N TYR A 135 3.92 -13.55 1.74
CA TYR A 135 4.16 -12.10 1.86
C TYR A 135 5.34 -11.61 1.02
N SER A 136 6.52 -12.23 1.21
CA SER A 136 7.73 -11.81 0.48
C SER A 136 7.64 -12.11 -1.02
N ALA A 137 7.05 -13.24 -1.41
CA ALA A 137 6.85 -13.60 -2.81
C ALA A 137 5.88 -12.65 -3.52
N GLN A 138 4.81 -12.22 -2.82
CA GLN A 138 3.85 -11.25 -3.31
C GLN A 138 4.49 -9.88 -3.48
N ASN A 139 5.20 -9.39 -2.46
CA ASN A 139 5.88 -8.10 -2.54
C ASN A 139 6.95 -8.09 -3.64
N LEU A 140 7.72 -9.17 -3.80
CA LEU A 140 8.70 -9.29 -4.88
C LEU A 140 8.07 -9.15 -6.26
N THR A 141 6.89 -9.75 -6.45
CA THR A 141 6.15 -9.67 -7.72
C THR A 141 5.60 -8.26 -7.95
N LEU A 142 4.98 -7.65 -6.93
CA LEU A 142 4.42 -6.30 -7.01
C LEU A 142 5.50 -5.24 -7.23
N ASP A 143 6.60 -5.31 -6.48
CA ASP A 143 7.74 -4.42 -6.64
C ASP A 143 8.39 -4.63 -8.02
N GLY A 144 8.48 -5.88 -8.49
CA GLY A 144 8.93 -6.20 -9.85
C GLY A 144 8.10 -5.48 -10.92
N MET A 145 6.77 -5.52 -10.82
CA MET A 145 5.87 -4.80 -11.73
C MET A 145 6.07 -3.28 -11.65
N ILE A 146 6.19 -2.73 -10.44
CA ILE A 146 6.39 -1.29 -10.23
C ILE A 146 7.71 -0.84 -10.87
N TYR A 147 8.82 -1.51 -10.58
CA TYR A 147 10.12 -1.15 -11.14
C TYR A 147 10.13 -1.25 -12.66
N PHE A 148 9.52 -2.31 -13.22
CA PHE A 148 9.42 -2.46 -14.67
C PHE A 148 8.64 -1.31 -15.33
N LEU A 149 7.50 -0.92 -14.76
CA LEU A 149 6.69 0.20 -15.25
C LEU A 149 7.44 1.54 -15.15
N ILE A 150 8.19 1.76 -14.07
CA ILE A 150 9.01 2.97 -13.92
C ILE A 150 10.10 3.03 -14.99
N VAL A 151 10.76 1.91 -15.28
CA VAL A 151 11.79 1.85 -16.32
C VAL A 151 11.20 2.17 -17.69
N ILE A 152 10.07 1.55 -18.05
CA ILE A 152 9.39 1.85 -19.33
C ILE A 152 8.98 3.32 -19.38
N ALA A 153 8.37 3.85 -18.32
CA ALA A 153 7.97 5.25 -18.25
C ALA A 153 9.17 6.20 -18.42
N ALA A 154 10.31 5.90 -17.78
CA ALA A 154 11.54 6.66 -17.94
C ALA A 154 12.03 6.71 -19.39
N PHE A 155 12.04 5.58 -20.09
CA PHE A 155 12.39 5.53 -21.51
C PHE A 155 11.42 6.33 -22.38
N ILE A 156 10.13 6.14 -22.17
CA ILE A 156 9.07 6.84 -22.93
C ILE A 156 9.23 8.36 -22.75
N ILE A 157 9.33 8.84 -21.51
CA ILE A 157 9.51 10.25 -21.21
C ILE A 157 10.79 10.77 -21.88
N GLY A 158 11.90 10.04 -21.78
CA GLY A 158 13.17 10.43 -22.38
C GLY A 158 13.08 10.61 -23.91
N ILE A 159 12.45 9.66 -24.60
CA ILE A 159 12.22 9.72 -26.05
C ILE A 159 11.31 10.90 -26.40
N PHE A 160 10.22 11.11 -25.66
CA PHE A 160 9.31 12.23 -25.92
C PHE A 160 10.00 13.58 -25.77
N ILE A 161 10.77 13.78 -24.70
CA ILE A 161 11.53 15.03 -24.52
C ILE A 161 12.56 15.21 -25.62
N PHE A 162 13.24 14.14 -26.03
CA PHE A 162 14.18 14.18 -27.15
C PHE A 162 13.51 14.60 -28.46
N VAL A 163 12.39 13.96 -28.82
CA VAL A 163 11.62 14.29 -30.03
C VAL A 163 11.08 15.72 -29.98
N MET A 164 10.53 16.16 -28.85
CA MET A 164 10.06 17.54 -28.69
C MET A 164 11.18 18.58 -28.84
N THR A 165 12.39 18.24 -28.41
CA THR A 165 13.55 19.13 -28.58
C THR A 165 14.00 19.15 -30.05
N LEU A 166 14.00 17.99 -30.73
CA LEU A 166 14.32 17.91 -32.16
C LEU A 166 13.37 18.74 -33.02
N GLN A 167 12.07 18.71 -32.74
CA GLN A 167 11.07 19.49 -33.48
C GLN A 167 11.30 21.01 -33.36
N LYS A 168 12.01 21.48 -32.32
CA LYS A 168 12.36 22.90 -32.11
C LYS A 168 13.69 23.31 -32.72
N THR A 169 14.38 22.42 -33.44
CA THR A 169 15.73 22.68 -34.00
C THR A 169 15.79 23.91 -34.90
N ALA A 170 14.83 24.10 -35.80
CA ALA A 170 14.78 25.27 -36.69
C ALA A 170 14.65 26.60 -35.89
N MET A 171 13.77 26.61 -34.88
CA MET A 171 13.59 27.77 -33.99
C MET A 171 14.88 28.10 -33.22
N PHE A 172 15.59 27.08 -32.72
CA PHE A 172 16.88 27.29 -32.06
C PHE A 172 17.98 27.76 -33.02
N GLY A 173 17.94 27.35 -34.29
CA GLY A 173 18.82 27.86 -35.34
C GLY A 173 18.69 29.37 -35.52
N VAL A 174 17.46 29.86 -35.65
CA VAL A 174 17.17 31.31 -35.76
C VAL A 174 17.68 32.08 -34.53
N LEU A 175 17.41 31.58 -33.32
CA LEU A 175 17.87 32.22 -32.08
C LEU A 175 19.40 32.27 -31.98
N LYS A 176 20.11 31.22 -32.44
CA LYS A 176 21.58 31.23 -32.50
C LYS A 176 22.11 32.28 -33.48
N VAL A 177 21.48 32.45 -34.65
CA VAL A 177 21.86 33.51 -35.61
C VAL A 177 21.69 34.89 -35.00
N GLN A 178 20.66 35.07 -34.17
CA GLN A 178 20.42 36.32 -33.42
C GLN A 178 21.41 36.52 -32.25
N GLY A 179 22.38 35.63 -32.05
CA GLY A 179 23.42 35.75 -31.04
C GLY A 179 23.08 35.13 -29.68
N VAL A 180 21.97 34.39 -29.55
CA VAL A 180 21.62 33.70 -28.30
C VAL A 180 22.60 32.53 -28.07
N PRO A 181 23.28 32.47 -26.91
CA PRO A 181 24.26 31.42 -26.66
C PRO A 181 23.59 30.05 -26.46
N THR A 182 24.24 28.99 -26.93
CA THR A 182 23.79 27.60 -26.76
C THR A 182 23.54 27.23 -25.30
N SER A 183 24.30 27.79 -24.36
CA SER A 183 24.13 27.55 -22.92
C SER A 183 22.80 28.11 -22.38
N PHE A 184 22.33 29.23 -22.93
CA PHE A 184 21.02 29.79 -22.60
C PHE A 184 19.90 28.89 -23.12
N LEU A 185 20.01 28.43 -24.38
CA LEU A 185 19.04 27.50 -24.98
C LEU A 185 18.99 26.17 -24.21
N ALA A 186 20.14 25.62 -23.82
CA ALA A 186 20.23 24.40 -23.02
C ALA A 186 19.56 24.55 -21.65
N LYS A 187 19.80 25.66 -20.94
CA LYS A 187 19.13 25.95 -19.66
C LYS A 187 17.62 26.10 -19.82
N ALA A 188 17.16 26.78 -20.88
CA ALA A 188 15.75 26.94 -21.17
C ALA A 188 15.06 25.58 -21.39
N VAL A 189 15.67 24.69 -22.15
CA VAL A 189 15.15 23.33 -22.38
C VAL A 189 15.14 22.50 -21.10
N MET A 190 16.19 22.58 -20.27
CA MET A 190 16.20 21.90 -18.97
C MET A 190 15.11 22.42 -18.03
N LEU A 191 14.91 23.73 -17.98
CA LEU A 191 13.86 24.33 -17.16
C LEU A 191 12.46 23.94 -17.67
N GLN A 192 12.24 23.98 -18.98
CA GLN A 192 10.99 23.52 -19.59
C GLN A 192 10.73 22.03 -19.27
N THR A 193 11.77 21.19 -19.35
CA THR A 193 11.68 19.76 -19.04
C THR A 193 11.36 19.54 -17.56
N ALA A 194 12.00 20.27 -16.66
CA ALA A 194 11.73 20.22 -15.23
C ALA A 194 10.27 20.61 -14.92
N LEU A 195 9.80 21.73 -15.49
CA LEU A 195 8.43 22.19 -15.30
C LEU A 195 7.41 21.18 -15.84
N LEU A 196 7.64 20.65 -17.04
CA LEU A 196 6.77 19.66 -17.64
C LEU A 196 6.72 18.37 -16.82
N ALA A 197 7.87 17.92 -16.31
CA ALA A 197 7.96 16.72 -15.47
C ALA A 197 7.23 16.92 -14.13
N VAL A 198 7.45 18.05 -13.46
CA VAL A 198 6.77 18.38 -12.20
C VAL A 198 5.26 18.46 -12.38
N LEU A 199 4.80 19.16 -13.43
CA LEU A 199 3.37 19.25 -13.75
C LEU A 199 2.77 17.89 -14.11
N GLY A 200 3.48 17.10 -14.93
CA GLY A 200 3.05 15.77 -15.32
C GLY A 200 2.91 14.83 -14.11
N VAL A 201 3.89 14.85 -13.20
CA VAL A 201 3.82 14.09 -11.95
C VAL A 201 2.69 14.60 -11.06
N ALA A 202 2.53 15.92 -10.91
CA ALA A 202 1.44 16.49 -10.11
C ALA A 202 0.06 16.07 -10.64
N ILE A 203 -0.14 16.10 -11.96
CA ILE A 203 -1.35 15.60 -12.61
C ILE A 203 -1.52 14.09 -12.39
N GLY A 204 -0.45 13.30 -12.52
CA GLY A 204 -0.47 11.86 -12.27
C GLY A 204 -0.85 11.51 -10.83
N LEU A 205 -0.35 12.27 -9.84
CA LEU A 205 -0.72 12.12 -8.43
C LEU A 205 -2.19 12.50 -8.21
N ALA A 206 -2.68 13.58 -8.82
CA ALA A 206 -4.08 13.97 -8.76
C ALA A 206 -5.00 12.89 -9.37
N LEU A 207 -4.64 12.34 -10.54
CA LEU A 207 -5.35 11.24 -11.17
C LEU A 207 -5.33 9.97 -10.30
N THR A 208 -4.21 9.69 -9.62
CA THR A 208 -4.13 8.59 -8.67
C THR A 208 -5.14 8.77 -7.53
N GLY A 209 -5.23 9.98 -6.96
CA GLY A 209 -6.23 10.32 -5.95
C GLY A 209 -7.66 10.15 -6.45
N ILE A 210 -7.95 10.54 -7.70
CA ILE A 210 -9.26 10.34 -8.33
C ILE A 210 -9.57 8.84 -8.48
N THR A 211 -8.61 8.04 -8.94
CA THR A 211 -8.79 6.59 -9.10
C THR A 211 -9.20 5.91 -7.80
N VAL A 212 -8.63 6.35 -6.66
CA VAL A 212 -8.98 5.82 -5.33
C VAL A 212 -10.46 5.99 -5.00
N LEU A 213 -11.10 7.06 -5.49
CA LEU A 213 -12.54 7.31 -5.25
C LEU A 213 -13.44 6.31 -5.97
N PHE A 214 -12.95 5.68 -7.05
CA PHE A 214 -13.69 4.68 -7.82
C PHE A 214 -13.32 3.23 -7.43
N LEU A 215 -12.38 3.04 -6.50
CA LEU A 215 -12.04 1.70 -6.04
C LEU A 215 -13.18 1.10 -5.22
N PRO A 216 -13.53 -0.19 -5.42
CA PRO A 216 -14.48 -0.87 -4.57
C PRO A 216 -14.04 -0.87 -3.11
N GLU A 217 -14.98 -0.76 -2.16
CA GLU A 217 -14.64 -0.79 -0.71
C GLU A 217 -13.93 -2.07 -0.27
N ALA A 218 -14.15 -3.17 -1.00
CA ALA A 218 -13.50 -4.45 -0.75
C ALA A 218 -12.02 -4.48 -1.17
N MET A 219 -11.56 -3.52 -1.97
CA MET A 219 -10.17 -3.46 -2.41
C MET A 219 -9.30 -2.81 -1.31
N PRO A 220 -8.36 -3.56 -0.71
CA PRO A 220 -7.47 -3.00 0.29
C PRO A 220 -6.48 -2.05 -0.39
N TYR A 221 -6.73 -0.75 -0.24
CA TYR A 221 -5.84 0.31 -0.73
C TYR A 221 -5.23 1.06 0.46
N ALA A 222 -3.90 1.17 0.48
CA ALA A 222 -3.16 1.95 1.46
C ALA A 222 -2.08 2.78 0.77
N THR A 223 -2.09 4.08 0.99
CA THR A 223 -1.11 4.99 0.39
C THR A 223 0.19 4.99 1.20
N ASN A 224 1.31 4.63 0.56
CA ASN A 224 2.64 4.80 1.12
C ASN A 224 3.26 6.09 0.58
N GLY A 225 3.09 7.19 1.32
CA GLY A 225 3.59 8.52 0.94
C GLY A 225 5.09 8.55 0.59
N PRO A 226 5.98 7.97 1.42
CA PRO A 226 7.42 7.91 1.11
C PRO A 226 7.74 7.23 -0.22
N ARG A 227 7.14 6.07 -0.53
CA ARG A 227 7.32 5.39 -1.82
C ARG A 227 6.78 6.22 -2.98
N MET A 228 5.64 6.88 -2.78
CA MET A 228 5.03 7.73 -3.80
C MET A 228 5.93 8.93 -4.16
N ILE A 229 6.54 9.57 -3.16
CA ILE A 229 7.52 10.65 -3.35
C ILE A 229 8.77 10.11 -4.05
N LEU A 230 9.30 8.96 -3.61
CA LEU A 230 10.48 8.34 -4.21
C LEU A 230 10.28 8.11 -5.72
N PHE A 231 9.17 7.50 -6.12
CA PHE A 231 8.89 7.23 -7.53
C PHE A 231 8.60 8.51 -8.34
N SER A 232 7.95 9.50 -7.72
CA SER A 232 7.76 10.83 -8.31
C SER A 232 9.10 11.50 -8.65
N VAL A 233 10.05 11.46 -7.72
CA VAL A 233 11.40 12.00 -7.92
C VAL A 233 12.14 11.22 -9.00
N LEU A 234 12.06 9.89 -9.01
CA LEU A 234 12.69 9.06 -10.05
C LEU A 234 12.18 9.42 -11.45
N LEU A 235 10.88 9.60 -11.63
CA LEU A 235 10.31 10.00 -12.93
C LEU A 235 10.77 11.39 -13.37
N ILE A 236 10.86 12.36 -12.44
CA ILE A 236 11.38 13.70 -12.75
C ILE A 236 12.85 13.62 -13.15
N LEU A 237 13.66 12.85 -12.42
CA LEU A 237 15.08 12.64 -12.76
C LEU A 237 15.23 11.98 -14.13
N SER A 238 14.41 10.98 -14.46
CA SER A 238 14.40 10.35 -15.78
C SER A 238 14.07 11.36 -16.89
N ALA A 239 13.11 12.26 -16.66
CA ALA A 239 12.78 13.33 -17.60
C ALA A 239 13.98 14.28 -17.82
N LEU A 240 14.64 14.69 -16.73
CA LEU A 240 15.81 15.55 -16.78
C LEU A 240 16.99 14.89 -17.51
N ILE A 241 17.21 13.59 -17.30
CA ILE A 241 18.23 12.81 -18.01
C ILE A 241 17.92 12.78 -19.52
N GLY A 242 16.68 12.52 -19.90
CA GLY A 242 16.23 12.58 -21.29
C GLY A 242 16.40 13.96 -21.93
N GLY A 243 16.05 15.02 -21.19
CA GLY A 243 16.28 16.41 -21.56
C GLY A 243 17.76 16.72 -21.75
N ALA A 244 18.60 16.33 -20.80
CA ALA A 244 20.04 16.52 -20.89
C ALA A 244 20.64 15.82 -22.13
N PHE A 245 20.15 14.63 -22.48
CA PHE A 245 20.57 13.93 -23.69
C PHE A 245 20.23 14.72 -24.96
N SER A 246 19.07 15.37 -25.00
CA SER A 246 18.63 16.19 -26.13
C SER A 246 19.44 17.47 -26.35
N ILE A 247 20.11 18.00 -25.31
CA ILE A 247 20.97 19.21 -25.41
C ILE A 247 22.12 19.00 -26.40
N ARG A 248 22.65 17.77 -26.50
CA ARG A 248 23.71 17.45 -27.47
C ARG A 248 23.27 17.77 -28.90
N THR A 249 22.00 17.58 -29.21
CA THR A 249 21.46 17.96 -30.51
C THR A 249 21.47 19.47 -30.69
N ILE A 250 21.07 20.24 -29.67
CA ILE A 250 21.08 21.71 -29.70
C ILE A 250 22.49 22.24 -29.98
N ALA A 251 23.51 21.65 -29.36
CA ALA A 251 24.91 22.06 -29.57
C ALA A 251 25.37 21.86 -31.02
N LYS A 252 24.89 20.81 -31.68
CA LYS A 252 25.26 20.43 -33.06
C LYS A 252 24.46 21.15 -34.16
N ILE A 253 23.49 22.00 -33.81
CA ILE A 253 22.72 22.76 -34.79
C ILE A 253 23.63 23.77 -35.49
N ASP A 254 23.83 23.59 -36.80
CA ASP A 254 24.44 24.58 -37.70
C ASP A 254 23.38 25.64 -38.07
N PRO A 255 23.61 26.92 -37.71
CA PRO A 255 22.64 27.99 -37.98
C PRO A 255 22.40 28.24 -39.48
N LEU A 256 23.36 27.94 -40.35
CA LEU A 256 23.27 28.20 -41.79
C LEU A 256 22.35 27.19 -42.50
N ILE A 257 22.39 25.93 -42.08
CA ILE A 257 21.55 24.85 -42.62
C ILE A 257 20.12 24.96 -42.06
N ALA A 258 19.96 25.38 -40.80
CA ALA A 258 18.67 25.44 -40.13
C ALA A 258 17.69 26.49 -40.70
N ILE A 259 18.18 27.51 -41.42
CA ILE A 259 17.36 28.59 -42.02
C ILE A 259 17.28 28.47 -43.55
N GLY A 260 18.31 27.91 -44.20
CA GLY A 260 18.41 27.81 -45.65
C GLY A 260 17.89 26.51 -46.28
N GLY A 261 17.65 25.48 -45.47
CA GLY A 261 17.47 24.11 -45.94
C GLY A 261 18.72 23.27 -45.69
#